data_AF-A0A2V6G844-F1
#
_entry.id   AF-A0A2V6G844-F1
#
_cell.length_a   1.000
_cell.length_b   1.000
_cell.length_c   1.000
_cell.angle_alpha   90.00
_cell.angle_beta   90.00
_cell.angle_gamma   90.00
#
_symmetry.space_group_name_H-M   'P 1'
#
loop_
_entity.id
_entity.type
_entity.pdbx_description
1 polymer ?
#
loop_
_entity_poly.entity_id
_entity_poly.type
_entity_poly.pdbx_seq_one_letter_code
_entity_poly.pdbx_strand_id
1 'polypeptide(L)'
;MNFAHRGILVASAVVAFRTSILGYGPLGHDIVGAIADERLANTPTAAKVNALLDGLKLEKAALIADEIKGWDKKGVDDPRSFHYSGHRNIDTQLRDFWRANQPTHDPNAPAPSHHWFHYTDVPVMTVQRYRDGYSGR
;
A
#
# COMPACT_ATOMS: atom_id res chain seq x y z
N MET A 1 -44.24 -33.64 4.91
CA MET A 1 -43.43 -32.41 4.72
C MET A 1 -42.38 -32.37 5.82
N ASN A 2 -41.09 -32.38 5.51
CA ASN A 2 -40.06 -31.89 6.43
C ASN A 2 -38.82 -31.45 5.64
N PHE A 3 -39.04 -30.43 4.81
CA PHE A 3 -38.02 -29.76 4.02
C PHE A 3 -37.22 -28.72 4.84
N ALA A 4 -37.59 -28.49 6.11
CA ALA A 4 -37.04 -27.43 6.95
C ALA A 4 -35.62 -27.70 7.46
N HIS A 5 -35.21 -28.96 7.65
CA HIS A 5 -33.92 -29.28 8.28
C HIS A 5 -32.75 -29.43 7.30
N ARG A 6 -33.02 -29.67 6.01
CA ARG A 6 -31.97 -29.78 4.98
C ARG A 6 -31.54 -28.42 4.42
N GLY A 7 -32.42 -27.42 4.44
CA GLY A 7 -32.09 -26.05 3.99
C GLY A 7 -31.21 -25.27 4.97
N ILE A 8 -31.30 -25.56 6.27
CA ILE A 8 -30.55 -24.85 7.32
C ILE A 8 -29.07 -25.26 7.33
N LEU A 9 -28.74 -26.52 7.05
CA LEU A 9 -27.34 -26.97 7.02
C LEU A 9 -26.55 -26.44 5.82
N VAL A 10 -27.20 -26.17 4.68
CA VAL A 10 -26.54 -25.59 3.50
C VAL A 10 -26.31 -24.09 3.68
N ALA A 11 -27.23 -23.38 4.35
CA ALA A 11 -27.09 -21.94 4.62
C ALA A 11 -25.94 -21.61 5.58
N SER A 12 -25.64 -22.49 6.55
CA SER A 12 -24.55 -22.28 7.51
C SER A 12 -23.15 -22.51 6.94
N ALA A 13 -23.01 -23.31 5.88
CA ALA A 13 -21.70 -23.61 5.26
C ALA A 13 -21.17 -22.43 4.41
N VAL A 14 -22.04 -21.54 3.93
CA VAL A 14 -21.65 -20.39 3.09
C VAL A 14 -21.12 -19.22 3.91
N VAL A 15 -21.45 -19.13 5.21
CA VAL A 15 -21.05 -18.01 6.09
C VAL A 15 -19.64 -18.21 6.72
N ALA A 16 -19.04 -19.40 6.59
CA ALA A 16 -17.79 -19.75 7.28
C ALA A 16 -16.50 -19.51 6.47
N PHE A 17 -16.57 -19.10 5.20
CA PHE A 17 -15.39 -18.61 4.48
C PHE A 17 -15.17 -17.13 4.79
N ARG A 18 -14.72 -16.86 6.03
CA ARG A 18 -13.90 -15.67 6.30
C ARG A 18 -12.60 -15.90 5.54
N THR A 19 -12.53 -15.53 4.26
CA THR A 19 -11.24 -15.41 3.58
C THR A 19 -10.47 -14.38 4.39
N SER A 20 -9.49 -14.84 5.17
CA SER A 20 -8.47 -13.98 5.71
C SER A 20 -7.84 -13.30 4.49
N ILE A 21 -8.17 -12.03 4.27
CA ILE A 21 -7.44 -11.16 3.35
C ILE A 21 -6.09 -10.97 4.05
N LEU A 22 -5.21 -11.95 3.88
CA LEU A 22 -3.83 -11.85 4.33
C LEU A 22 -3.21 -10.81 3.41
N GLY A 23 -3.07 -9.58 3.92
CA GLY A 23 -2.22 -8.59 3.29
C GLY A 23 -0.84 -9.21 3.03
N TYR A 24 -0.22 -8.84 1.92
CA TYR A 24 1.10 -9.35 1.61
C TYR A 24 2.10 -8.90 2.69
N GLY A 25 2.99 -9.79 3.11
CA GLY A 25 4.19 -9.38 3.84
C GLY A 25 5.21 -8.76 2.88
N PRO A 26 6.38 -8.32 3.38
CA PRO A 26 7.39 -7.69 2.55
C PRO A 26 7.77 -8.47 1.28
N LEU A 27 7.92 -9.80 1.41
CA LEU A 27 8.20 -10.67 0.27
C LEU A 27 7.10 -10.66 -0.79
N GLY A 28 5.83 -10.60 -0.37
CA GLY A 28 4.72 -10.56 -1.31
C GLY A 28 4.66 -9.23 -2.07
N HIS A 29 4.92 -8.12 -1.39
CA HIS A 29 5.05 -6.81 -2.02
C HIS A 29 6.22 -6.75 -3.01
N ASP A 30 7.40 -7.25 -2.61
CA ASP A 30 8.57 -7.37 -3.49
C ASP A 30 8.21 -8.17 -4.76
N ILE A 31 7.57 -9.35 -4.62
CA ILE A 31 7.19 -10.19 -5.76
C ILE A 31 6.23 -9.47 -6.72
N VAL A 32 5.19 -8.82 -6.19
CA VAL A 32 4.23 -8.09 -7.03
C VAL A 32 4.92 -6.93 -7.76
N GLY A 33 5.80 -6.20 -7.07
CA GLY A 33 6.61 -5.13 -7.67
C GLY A 33 7.54 -5.65 -8.76
N ALA A 34 8.24 -6.76 -8.53
CA ALA A 34 9.12 -7.38 -9.51
C ALA A 34 8.36 -7.89 -10.75
N ILE A 35 7.18 -8.49 -10.56
CA ILE A 35 6.31 -8.85 -11.67
C ILE A 35 5.91 -7.60 -12.46
N ALA A 36 5.58 -6.50 -11.80
CA ALA A 36 5.25 -5.24 -12.47
C ALA A 36 6.43 -4.67 -13.26
N ASP A 37 7.65 -4.72 -12.71
CA ASP A 37 8.88 -4.35 -13.43
C ASP A 37 9.05 -5.16 -14.72
N GLU A 38 8.83 -6.48 -14.68
CA GLU A 38 8.91 -7.35 -15.85
C GLU A 38 7.82 -7.02 -16.88
N ARG A 39 6.58 -6.84 -16.44
CA ARG A 39 5.42 -6.57 -17.33
C ARG A 39 5.52 -5.22 -18.02
N LEU A 40 6.16 -4.24 -17.39
CA LEU A 40 6.34 -2.90 -17.95
C LEU A 40 7.61 -2.77 -18.79
N ALA A 41 8.51 -3.76 -18.79
CA ALA A 41 9.78 -3.68 -19.49
C ALA A 41 9.60 -3.28 -20.97
N ASN A 42 10.49 -2.40 -21.45
CA ASN A 42 10.48 -1.86 -22.82
C ASN A 42 9.21 -1.08 -23.22
N THR A 43 8.42 -0.60 -22.25
CA THR A 43 7.28 0.29 -22.51
C THR A 43 7.60 1.75 -22.17
N PRO A 44 6.90 2.72 -22.80
CA PRO A 44 6.97 4.12 -22.36
C PRO A 44 6.53 4.33 -20.90
N THR A 45 5.68 3.46 -20.37
CA THR A 45 5.24 3.49 -18.97
C THR A 45 6.40 3.19 -18.02
N ALA A 46 7.23 2.18 -18.32
CA ALA A 46 8.42 1.90 -17.52
C ALA A 46 9.38 3.10 -17.46
N ALA A 47 9.57 3.81 -18.57
CA ALA A 47 10.43 5.01 -18.57
C ALA A 47 9.88 6.11 -17.65
N LYS A 48 8.56 6.34 -17.65
CA LYS A 48 7.91 7.30 -16.76
C LYS A 48 8.02 6.89 -15.29
N VAL A 49 7.74 5.62 -14.99
CA VAL A 49 7.86 5.07 -13.63
C VAL A 49 9.29 5.19 -13.13
N ASN A 50 10.27 4.82 -13.96
CA ASN A 50 11.69 4.93 -13.63
C ASN A 50 12.10 6.37 -13.31
N ALA A 51 11.62 7.35 -14.09
CA ALA A 51 11.88 8.76 -13.85
C ALA A 51 11.25 9.26 -12.53
N LEU A 52 10.03 8.81 -12.19
CA LEU A 52 9.37 9.16 -10.92
C LEU A 52 10.08 8.55 -9.71
N LEU A 53 10.62 7.35 -9.87
CA LEU A 53 11.24 6.57 -8.80
C LEU A 53 12.75 6.76 -8.72
N ASP A 54 13.35 7.66 -9.50
CA ASP A 54 14.81 7.87 -9.55
C ASP A 54 15.58 6.56 -9.81
N GLY A 55 15.03 5.71 -10.69
CA GLY A 55 15.59 4.40 -10.99
C GLY A 55 15.32 3.29 -9.97
N LEU A 56 14.66 3.59 -8.84
CA LEU A 56 14.24 2.57 -7.87
C LEU A 56 13.24 1.60 -8.53
N LYS A 57 13.49 0.30 -8.35
CA LYS A 57 12.66 -0.78 -8.90
C LYS A 57 11.31 -0.84 -8.20
N LEU A 58 10.27 -1.24 -8.92
CA LEU A 58 8.94 -1.44 -8.34
C LEU A 58 8.95 -2.51 -7.26
N GLU A 59 9.84 -3.52 -7.36
CA GLU A 59 10.13 -4.46 -6.27
C GLU A 59 10.32 -3.73 -4.92
N LYS A 60 11.24 -2.75 -4.87
CA LYS A 60 11.54 -2.01 -3.63
C LYS A 60 10.59 -0.86 -3.37
N ALA A 61 10.08 -0.21 -4.40
CA ALA A 61 9.10 0.86 -4.23
C ALA A 61 7.80 0.36 -3.57
N ALA A 62 7.46 -0.93 -3.73
CA ALA A 62 6.29 -1.55 -3.10
C ALA A 62 6.36 -1.57 -1.56
N LEU A 63 7.54 -1.40 -0.95
CA LEU A 63 7.73 -1.39 0.50
C LEU A 63 7.78 0.01 1.12
N ILE A 64 7.82 1.07 0.29
CA ILE A 64 8.00 2.45 0.77
C ILE A 64 6.99 2.82 1.87
N ALA A 65 5.72 2.46 1.67
CA ALA A 65 4.66 2.75 2.62
C ALA A 65 4.92 2.18 4.03
N ASP A 66 5.39 0.93 4.11
CA ASP A 66 5.71 0.28 5.37
C ASP A 66 7.01 0.81 5.98
N GLU A 67 8.00 1.11 5.15
CA GLU A 67 9.29 1.66 5.57
C GLU A 67 9.12 3.04 6.20
N ILE A 68 8.34 3.94 5.57
CA ILE A 68 8.08 5.28 6.12
C ILE A 68 7.17 5.27 7.34
N LYS A 69 6.22 4.34 7.42
CA LYS A 69 5.43 4.09 8.63
C LYS A 69 6.31 3.65 9.81
N GLY A 70 7.44 3.00 9.52
CA GLY A 70 8.45 2.66 10.53
C GLY A 70 8.98 3.87 11.30
N TRP A 71 8.96 5.07 10.70
CA TRP A 71 9.43 6.30 11.31
C TRP A 71 8.51 6.82 12.42
N ASP A 72 7.25 6.38 12.50
CA ASP A 72 6.28 6.86 13.50
C ASP A 72 6.73 6.66 14.95
N LYS A 73 7.61 5.69 15.20
CA LYS A 73 8.07 5.35 16.54
C LYS A 73 9.05 6.38 17.11
N LYS A 74 9.93 6.93 16.27
CA LYS A 74 11.09 7.73 16.72
C LYS A 74 11.37 8.97 15.86
N GLY A 75 10.57 9.18 14.82
CA GLY A 75 10.74 10.24 13.84
C GLY A 75 11.69 9.87 12.70
N VAL A 76 11.61 10.67 11.64
CA VAL A 76 12.46 10.50 10.45
C VAL A 76 13.94 10.70 10.74
N ASP A 77 14.29 11.58 11.68
CA ASP A 77 15.67 11.98 11.95
C ASP A 77 16.40 11.05 12.96
N ASP A 78 15.78 9.96 13.42
CA ASP A 78 16.48 8.93 14.20
C ASP A 78 17.57 8.27 13.33
N PRO A 79 18.84 8.18 13.78
CA PRO A 79 19.92 7.55 13.01
C PRO A 79 19.71 6.07 12.66
N ARG A 80 18.76 5.39 13.30
CA ARG A 80 18.36 3.99 13.05
C ARG A 80 17.13 3.88 12.14
N SER A 81 16.52 5.00 11.75
CA SER A 81 15.44 5.01 10.79
C SER A 81 15.95 4.51 9.43
N PHE A 82 15.06 3.93 8.62
CA PHE A 82 15.43 3.49 7.28
C PHE A 82 15.80 4.68 6.38
N HIS A 83 16.75 4.47 5.46
CA HIS A 83 17.25 5.49 4.54
C HIS A 83 17.40 4.94 3.13
N TYR A 84 16.88 5.64 2.12
CA TYR A 84 17.14 5.34 0.70
C TYR A 84 18.45 5.98 0.24
N SER A 85 19.58 5.54 0.79
CA SER A 85 20.90 6.16 0.56
C SER A 85 21.34 6.19 -0.91
N GLY A 86 20.91 5.21 -1.71
CA GLY A 86 21.12 5.16 -3.16
C GLY A 86 20.19 6.07 -3.99
N HIS A 87 19.12 6.59 -3.39
CA HIS A 87 18.09 7.42 -4.02
C HIS A 87 17.79 8.64 -3.15
N ARG A 88 18.79 9.52 -2.97
CA ARG A 88 18.74 10.65 -2.01
C ARG A 88 17.57 11.60 -2.23
N ASN A 89 17.14 11.77 -3.48
CA ASN A 89 15.99 12.60 -3.81
C ASN A 89 14.69 11.99 -3.26
N ILE A 90 14.51 10.67 -3.45
CA ILE A 90 13.39 9.91 -2.88
C ILE A 90 13.42 9.98 -1.34
N ASP A 91 14.58 9.74 -0.71
CA ASP A 91 14.72 9.83 0.74
C ASP A 91 14.29 11.20 1.29
N THR A 92 14.72 12.28 0.63
CA THR A 92 14.37 13.66 1.02
C THR A 92 12.87 13.89 0.89
N GLN A 93 12.28 13.54 -0.25
CA GLN A 93 10.84 13.71 -0.50
C GLN A 93 9.98 12.93 0.50
N LEU A 94 10.37 11.70 0.84
CA LEU A 94 9.63 10.89 1.81
C LEU A 94 9.72 11.46 3.22
N ARG A 95 10.88 11.98 3.62
CA ARG A 95 11.04 12.68 4.92
C ARG A 95 10.17 13.93 4.99
N ASP A 96 10.15 14.71 3.92
CA ASP A 96 9.33 15.92 3.85
C ASP A 96 7.84 15.57 3.85
N PHE A 97 7.44 14.51 3.15
CA PHE A 97 6.10 13.96 3.22
C PHE A 97 5.72 13.59 4.66
N TRP A 98 6.55 12.81 5.38
CA TRP A 98 6.25 12.42 6.75
C TRP A 98 6.16 13.63 7.69
N ARG A 99 7.07 14.61 7.56
CA ARG A 99 7.05 15.85 8.36
C ARG A 99 5.77 16.65 8.16
N ALA A 100 5.27 16.72 6.92
CA ALA A 100 4.02 17.40 6.59
C ALA A 100 2.77 16.59 6.99
N ASN A 101 2.91 15.29 7.27
CA ASN A 101 1.79 14.37 7.47
C ASN A 101 1.94 13.48 8.72
N GLN A 102 2.41 14.03 9.84
CA GLN A 102 2.72 13.24 11.06
C GLN A 102 1.53 12.40 11.57
N PRO A 103 1.81 11.25 12.22
CA PRO A 103 0.76 10.38 12.74
C PRO A 103 -0.02 11.09 13.87
N THR A 104 -1.34 11.13 13.73
CA THR A 104 -2.26 11.63 14.77
C THR A 104 -3.58 10.86 14.77
N HIS A 105 -4.16 10.71 15.95
CA HIS A 105 -5.50 10.15 16.17
C HIS A 105 -6.59 11.22 16.23
N ASP A 106 -6.23 12.50 16.23
CA ASP A 106 -7.21 13.59 16.21
C ASP A 106 -7.78 13.76 14.79
N PRO A 107 -9.08 13.50 14.55
CA PRO A 107 -9.68 13.66 13.23
C PRO A 107 -9.80 15.14 12.80
N ASN A 108 -9.61 16.09 13.73
CA ASN A 108 -9.68 17.52 13.47
C ASN A 108 -8.30 18.18 13.48
N ALA A 109 -7.22 17.40 13.40
CA ALA A 109 -5.87 17.95 13.39
C ALA A 109 -5.71 18.97 12.24
N PRO A 110 -5.01 20.09 12.48
CA PRO A 110 -4.84 21.15 11.48
C PRO A 110 -3.97 20.70 10.30
N ALA A 111 -3.14 19.67 10.48
CA ALA A 111 -2.36 19.04 9.43
C ALA A 111 -2.91 17.64 9.11
N PRO A 112 -2.86 17.19 7.84
CA PRO A 112 -3.25 15.84 7.48
C PRO A 112 -2.39 14.79 8.18
N SER A 113 -2.98 13.66 8.51
CA SER A 113 -2.26 12.48 9.00
C SER A 113 -2.13 11.45 7.89
N HIS A 114 -0.95 10.90 7.69
CA HIS A 114 -0.81 9.75 6.77
C HIS A 114 -1.51 8.49 7.30
N HIS A 115 -1.95 8.44 8.58
CA HIS A 115 -2.78 7.35 9.11
C HIS A 115 -4.24 7.43 8.65
N TRP A 116 -4.70 8.59 8.15
CA TRP A 116 -6.07 8.72 7.64
C TRP A 116 -6.26 8.03 6.30
N PHE A 117 -5.17 7.75 5.60
CA PHE A 117 -5.19 7.04 4.33
C PHE A 117 -4.64 5.63 4.55
N HIS A 118 -5.45 4.62 4.25
CA HIS A 118 -4.91 3.29 4.05
C HIS A 118 -4.19 3.28 2.70
N TYR A 119 -2.91 2.90 2.69
CA TYR A 119 -2.22 2.52 1.46
C TYR A 119 -3.03 1.39 0.85
N THR A 120 -3.75 1.70 -0.22
CA THR A 120 -4.81 0.83 -0.75
C THR A 120 -4.25 -0.52 -1.16
N ASP A 121 -4.74 -1.59 -0.53
CA ASP A 121 -4.76 -2.91 -1.13
C ASP A 121 -5.61 -2.82 -2.41
N VAL A 122 -4.96 -2.86 -3.58
CA VAL A 122 -5.68 -3.08 -4.82
C VAL A 122 -6.26 -4.51 -4.73
N PRO A 123 -7.58 -4.70 -4.79
CA PRO A 123 -8.16 -6.04 -4.71
C PRO A 123 -7.70 -6.87 -5.91
N VAL A 124 -7.04 -8.00 -5.64
CA VAL A 124 -6.59 -8.98 -6.66
C VAL A 124 -7.78 -9.71 -7.31
N MET A 125 -9.02 -9.50 -6.83
CA MET A 125 -10.21 -10.18 -7.31
C MET A 125 -11.17 -9.24 -8.04
N THR A 126 -11.35 -9.54 -9.34
CA THR A 126 -12.24 -8.91 -10.33
C THR A 126 -12.03 -7.40 -10.58
N VAL A 127 -11.98 -7.04 -11.86
CA VAL A 127 -11.83 -5.66 -12.37
C VAL A 127 -13.04 -4.82 -11.97
N GLN A 128 -13.12 -4.40 -10.71
CA GLN A 128 -13.92 -3.24 -10.34
C GLN A 128 -13.10 -2.01 -10.69
N ARG A 129 -13.56 -1.31 -11.72
CA ARG A 129 -13.06 0.02 -12.04
C ARG A 129 -13.30 0.90 -10.82
N TYR A 130 -12.23 1.36 -10.18
CA TYR A 130 -12.33 2.44 -9.20
C TYR A 130 -13.08 3.60 -9.86
N ARG A 131 -14.00 4.23 -9.12
CA ARG A 131 -14.62 5.49 -9.56
C ARG A 131 -13.51 6.48 -9.94
N ASP A 132 -13.80 7.36 -10.87
CA ASP A 132 -12.85 8.42 -11.24
C ASP A 132 -12.40 9.13 -9.96
N GLY A 133 -11.10 9.07 -9.69
CA GLY A 133 -10.50 9.72 -8.54
C GLY A 133 -10.46 11.22 -8.80
N TYR A 134 -10.97 12.01 -7.86
CA TYR A 134 -10.72 13.45 -7.86
C TYR A 134 -9.34 13.69 -7.24
N SER A 135 -8.46 14.34 -7.99
CA SER A 135 -7.16 14.79 -7.48
C SER A 135 -7.37 15.91 -6.46
N GLY A 136 -7.03 15.65 -5.19
CA GLY A 136 -6.86 16.68 -4.16
C GLY A 136 -8.14 17.37 -3.66
N ARG A 137 -7.94 18.19 -2.62
CA ARG A 137 -8.78 19.35 -2.31
C ARG A 137 -8.27 20.54 -3.10
#